data_AF-A0A820M899-F1
#
_entry.id   AF-A0A820M899-F1
#
_cell.length_a   1.000
_cell.length_b   1.000
_cell.length_c   1.000
_cell.angle_alpha   90.00
_cell.angle_beta   90.00
_cell.angle_gamma   90.00
#
_symmetry.space_group_name_H-M   'P 1'
#
loop_
_entity.id
_entity.type
_entity.pdbx_description
1 polymer ?
#
loop_
_entity_poly.entity_id
_entity_poly.type
_entity_poly.pdbx_seq_one_letter_code
_entity_poly.pdbx_strand_id
1 'polypeptide(L)'
;AFSFNLICIIFQWIIYFLLLLPSYFWPGPLYSLHESDYYCGIPYEKVLGLSYTVLNIFFFPIIYLTTIYSRCLHFICNHAPQLSRARQRRRAKCDLMITRRILFTVVALTLPGVPNLTFALMTNINPRLSGSYYMYRIQWMGPTVTLFIFSILMIFITPQIKQTLTKLEFPRSQVKPIVSAMRELQQPSILLPTQI
;
A
#
# COMPACT_ATOMS: atom_id res chain seq x y z
N ALA A 1 5.76 6.24 18.99
CA ALA A 1 5.59 5.59 17.67
C ALA A 1 4.43 6.19 16.88
N PHE A 2 3.22 6.30 17.45
CA PHE A 2 2.04 6.86 16.76
C PHE A 2 2.26 8.29 16.22
N SER A 3 2.76 9.21 17.05
CA SER A 3 3.00 10.60 16.64
C SER A 3 3.99 10.74 15.47
N PHE A 4 5.03 9.89 15.44
CA PHE A 4 6.01 9.87 14.35
C PHE A 4 5.38 9.39 13.04
N ASN A 5 4.60 8.30 13.08
CA ASN A 5 3.89 7.82 11.90
C ASN A 5 2.90 8.86 11.35
N LEU A 6 2.20 9.57 12.24
CA LEU A 6 1.27 10.63 11.84
C LEU A 6 2.01 11.78 11.12
N ILE A 7 3.16 12.21 11.64
CA ILE A 7 4.00 13.25 11.02
C ILE A 7 4.44 12.80 9.62
N CYS A 8 4.91 11.55 9.48
CA CYS A 8 5.30 11.00 8.18
C CYS A 8 4.13 10.98 7.18
N ILE A 9 2.92 10.63 7.63
CA ILE A 9 1.73 10.64 6.79
C ILE A 9 1.42 12.07 6.34
N ILE A 10 1.35 13.05 7.26
CA ILE A 10 1.07 14.44 6.92
C ILE A 10 2.11 14.99 5.94
N PHE A 11 3.39 14.73 6.20
CA PHE A 11 4.48 15.14 5.32
C PHE A 11 4.37 14.51 3.92
N GLN A 12 4.03 13.23 3.85
CA GLN A 12 3.76 12.53 2.59
C GLN A 12 2.61 13.21 1.81
N TRP A 13 1.51 13.56 2.47
CA TRP A 13 0.39 14.29 1.86
C TRP A 13 0.81 15.66 1.32
N ILE A 14 1.61 16.43 2.08
CA ILE A 14 2.13 17.72 1.64
C ILE A 14 2.99 17.55 0.39
N ILE A 15 3.89 16.57 0.36
CA ILE A 15 4.72 16.28 -0.81
C ILE A 15 3.86 15.90 -2.01
N TYR A 16 2.88 15.00 -1.86
CA TYR A 16 2.00 14.63 -2.96
C TYR A 16 1.20 15.81 -3.51
N PHE A 17 0.72 16.69 -2.63
CA PHE A 17 0.02 17.90 -3.04
C PHE A 17 0.94 18.86 -3.82
N LEU A 18 2.17 19.07 -3.33
CA LEU A 18 3.17 19.88 -4.01
C LEU A 18 3.58 19.28 -5.36
N LEU A 19 3.65 17.95 -5.48
CA LEU A 19 3.94 17.27 -6.74
C LEU A 19 2.82 17.44 -7.76
N LEU A 20 1.56 17.48 -7.33
CA LEU A 20 0.39 17.69 -8.20
C LEU A 20 0.24 19.15 -8.64
N LEU A 21 0.67 20.11 -7.83
CA LEU A 21 0.48 21.54 -8.04
C LEU A 21 0.95 22.03 -9.43
N PRO A 22 2.13 21.64 -9.96
CA PRO A 22 2.58 22.02 -11.29
C PRO A 22 1.60 21.67 -12.41
N SER A 23 0.84 20.56 -12.28
CA SER A 23 -0.16 20.18 -13.29
C SER A 23 -1.31 21.19 -13.45
N TYR A 24 -1.55 22.01 -12.43
CA TYR A 24 -2.59 23.04 -12.44
C TYR A 24 -2.08 24.40 -12.91
N PHE A 25 -0.80 24.73 -12.70
CA PHE A 25 -0.30 26.11 -12.84
C PHE A 25 0.81 26.32 -13.89
N TRP A 26 1.54 25.30 -14.36
CA TRP A 26 2.76 25.53 -15.15
C TRP A 26 2.90 24.63 -16.38
N PRO A 27 3.16 25.17 -17.60
CA PRO A 27 3.08 26.55 -18.11
C PRO A 27 1.68 26.92 -18.66
N GLY A 28 0.65 26.23 -18.15
CA GLY A 28 -0.76 26.31 -18.52
C GLY A 28 -1.46 25.09 -17.91
N PRO A 29 -2.79 25.06 -17.76
CA PRO A 29 -3.46 23.91 -17.17
C PRO A 29 -3.17 22.68 -18.03
N LEU A 30 -2.40 21.73 -17.48
CA LEU A 30 -2.19 20.43 -18.11
C LEU A 30 -3.50 19.64 -18.12
N TYR A 31 -4.42 19.96 -17.22
CA TYR A 31 -5.80 19.48 -17.27
C TYR A 31 -6.61 20.29 -18.27
N SER A 32 -7.00 19.64 -19.38
CA SER A 32 -7.95 20.19 -20.34
C SER A 32 -9.23 19.36 -20.37
N LEU A 33 -10.34 20.00 -20.69
CA LEU A 33 -11.59 19.30 -21.02
C LEU A 33 -11.39 18.60 -22.37
N HIS A 34 -11.58 17.28 -22.40
CA HIS A 34 -11.66 16.55 -23.67
C HIS A 34 -13.05 16.74 -24.24
N GLU A 35 -13.17 17.55 -25.29
CA GLU A 35 -14.44 17.94 -25.92
C GLU A 35 -15.29 16.74 -26.34
N SER A 36 -14.67 15.59 -26.64
CA SER A 36 -15.33 14.36 -27.06
C SER A 36 -15.97 13.56 -25.93
N ASP A 37 -15.53 13.72 -24.67
CA ASP A 37 -15.75 12.70 -23.64
C ASP A 37 -16.21 13.22 -22.27
N TYR A 38 -16.55 14.50 -22.14
CA TYR A 38 -17.09 15.11 -20.91
C TYR A 38 -16.25 14.84 -19.64
N TYR A 39 -14.93 14.64 -19.77
CA TYR A 39 -14.01 14.52 -18.63
C TYR A 39 -12.82 15.46 -18.77
N CYS A 40 -12.23 15.82 -17.63
CA CYS A 40 -10.98 16.59 -17.58
C CYS A 40 -9.81 15.64 -17.34
N GLY A 41 -8.75 15.79 -18.14
CA GLY A 41 -7.58 14.93 -18.04
C GLY A 41 -6.33 15.59 -18.59
N ILE A 42 -5.19 14.93 -18.39
CA ILE A 42 -3.93 15.35 -18.98
C ILE A 42 -3.87 14.82 -20.43
N PRO A 43 -3.77 15.68 -21.45
CA PRO A 43 -3.65 15.24 -22.82
C PRO A 43 -2.26 14.63 -23.06
N TYR A 44 -2.20 13.33 -23.35
CA TYR A 44 -0.93 12.61 -23.63
C TYR A 44 -0.30 12.96 -24.98
N GLU A 45 -1.03 13.68 -25.83
CA GLU A 45 -0.55 14.20 -27.10
C GLU A 45 0.60 15.20 -26.90
N LYS A 46 0.57 15.95 -25.80
CA LYS A 46 1.64 16.89 -25.46
C LYS A 46 2.76 16.16 -24.71
N VAL A 47 3.98 16.24 -25.23
CA VAL A 47 5.19 15.67 -24.63
C VAL A 47 5.36 16.08 -23.16
N LEU A 48 4.96 17.32 -22.83
CA LEU A 48 4.99 17.82 -21.46
C LEU A 48 4.05 17.04 -20.51
N GLY A 49 2.81 16.77 -20.92
CA GLY A 49 1.84 16.02 -20.10
C GLY A 49 2.24 14.57 -19.93
N LEU A 50 2.75 13.95 -21.00
CA LEU A 50 3.30 12.60 -20.95
C LEU A 50 4.50 12.53 -20.01
N SER A 51 5.53 13.35 -20.22
CA SER A 51 6.74 13.34 -19.38
C SER A 51 6.43 13.62 -17.92
N TYR A 52 5.52 14.56 -17.63
CA TYR A 52 5.06 14.84 -16.27
C TYR A 52 4.42 13.60 -15.63
N THR A 53 3.52 12.93 -16.34
CA THR A 53 2.85 11.71 -15.86
C THR A 53 3.87 10.59 -15.62
N VAL A 54 4.77 10.34 -16.58
CA VAL A 54 5.80 9.31 -16.49
C VAL A 54 6.71 9.54 -15.29
N LEU A 55 7.20 10.76 -15.12
CA LEU A 55 8.12 11.09 -14.03
C LEU A 55 7.44 11.03 -12.65
N ASN A 56 6.28 11.65 -12.50
CA ASN A 56 5.64 11.79 -11.19
C ASN A 56 4.88 10.54 -10.74
N ILE A 57 4.21 9.84 -11.66
CA ILE A 57 3.38 8.68 -11.30
C ILE A 57 4.20 7.38 -11.29
N PHE A 58 5.22 7.26 -12.15
CA PHE A 58 5.99 6.02 -12.27
C PHE A 58 7.41 6.16 -11.73
N PHE A 59 8.20 7.09 -12.28
CA PHE A 59 9.64 7.14 -12.02
C PHE A 59 9.98 7.49 -10.57
N PHE A 60 9.44 8.60 -10.04
CA PHE A 60 9.73 9.02 -8.67
C PHE A 60 9.26 8.01 -7.61
N PRO A 61 8.03 7.44 -7.68
CA PRO A 61 7.63 6.40 -6.74
C PRO A 61 8.52 5.16 -6.79
N ILE A 62 8.95 4.71 -7.98
CA ILE A 62 9.84 3.56 -8.12
C ILE A 62 11.23 3.86 -7.52
N ILE A 63 11.81 5.03 -7.79
CA ILE A 63 13.11 5.42 -7.21
C ILE A 63 13.02 5.54 -5.70
N TYR A 64 11.98 6.19 -5.19
CA TYR A 64 11.76 6.37 -3.77
C TYR A 64 11.64 5.03 -3.05
N LEU A 65 10.80 4.13 -3.57
CA LEU A 65 10.64 2.77 -3.04
C LEU A 65 11.96 1.99 -3.09
N THR A 66 12.65 1.99 -4.24
CA THR A 66 13.96 1.34 -4.40
C THR A 66 15.00 1.86 -3.40
N THR A 67 15.02 3.18 -3.15
CA THR A 67 15.95 3.81 -2.20
C THR A 67 15.65 3.39 -0.77
N ILE A 68 14.38 3.39 -0.36
CA ILE A 68 13.98 2.90 0.97
C ILE A 68 14.40 1.44 1.13
N TYR A 69 14.12 0.60 0.14
CA TYR A 69 14.37 -0.83 0.26
C TYR A 69 15.84 -1.20 0.21
N SER A 70 16.64 -0.54 -0.63
CA SER A 70 18.09 -0.71 -0.62
C SER A 70 18.69 -0.31 0.73
N ARG A 71 18.21 0.76 1.36
CA ARG A 71 18.62 1.16 2.72
C ARG A 71 18.20 0.14 3.78
N CYS A 72 16.96 -0.35 3.74
CA CYS A 72 16.49 -1.41 4.64
C CYS A 72 17.33 -2.68 4.50
N LEU A 73 17.60 -3.11 3.27
CA LEU A 73 18.40 -4.29 2.99
C LEU A 73 19.85 -4.11 3.50
N HIS A 74 20.46 -2.96 3.22
CA HIS A 74 21.80 -2.63 3.70
C HIS A 74 21.88 -2.64 5.24
N PHE A 75 20.88 -2.08 5.92
CA PHE A 75 20.79 -2.13 7.39
C PHE A 75 20.71 -3.58 7.90
N ILE A 76 19.88 -4.41 7.27
CA ILE A 76 19.73 -5.83 7.63
C ILE A 76 21.05 -6.59 7.43
N CYS A 77 21.70 -6.41 6.27
CA CYS A 77 22.95 -7.10 5.94
C CYS A 77 24.10 -6.73 6.89
N ASN A 78 24.24 -5.45 7.24
CA ASN A 78 25.40 -4.98 8.02
C ASN A 78 25.24 -5.16 9.54
N HIS A 79 24.00 -5.20 10.06
CA HIS A 79 23.75 -5.37 11.50
C HIS A 79 23.31 -6.79 11.91
N ALA A 80 23.28 -7.74 10.97
CA ALA A 80 23.02 -9.15 11.26
C ALA A 80 24.07 -9.91 12.13
N PRO A 81 25.37 -9.59 12.18
CA PRO A 81 26.36 -10.52 12.73
C PRO A 81 26.44 -10.64 14.26
N GLN A 82 25.72 -9.82 15.04
CA GLN A 82 25.89 -9.76 16.51
C GLN A 82 24.87 -10.57 17.35
N LEU A 83 23.99 -11.36 16.74
CA LEU A 83 22.93 -12.10 17.45
C LEU A 83 23.16 -13.62 17.45
N SER A 84 22.73 -14.30 18.50
CA SER A 84 22.80 -15.77 18.60
C SER A 84 22.15 -16.45 17.39
N ARG A 85 22.76 -17.55 16.90
CA ARG A 85 22.33 -18.27 15.67
C ARG A 85 20.82 -18.58 15.62
N ALA A 86 20.22 -18.93 16.76
CA ALA A 86 18.78 -19.20 16.85
C ALA A 86 17.91 -17.94 16.71
N ARG A 87 18.31 -16.83 17.34
CA ARG A 87 17.60 -15.54 17.27
C ARG A 87 17.78 -14.90 15.88
N GLN A 88 18.95 -15.10 15.26
CA GLN A 88 19.27 -14.67 13.91
C GLN A 88 18.38 -15.38 12.87
N ARG A 89 18.21 -16.71 12.95
CA ARG A 89 17.29 -17.45 12.04
C ARG A 89 15.85 -16.94 12.11
N ARG A 90 15.33 -16.65 13.30
CA ARG A 90 13.97 -16.13 13.48
C ARG A 90 13.80 -14.72 12.93
N ARG A 91 14.77 -13.82 13.15
CA ARG A 91 14.79 -12.48 12.55
C ARG A 91 14.89 -12.54 11.03
N ALA A 92 15.85 -13.30 10.50
CA ALA A 92 16.04 -13.47 9.06
C ALA A 92 14.75 -13.96 8.35
N LYS A 93 14.01 -14.90 8.97
CA LYS A 93 12.71 -15.33 8.42
C LYS A 93 11.67 -14.20 8.41
N CYS A 94 11.64 -13.38 9.46
CA CYS A 94 10.74 -12.23 9.54
C CYS A 94 11.11 -11.16 8.49
N ASP A 95 12.40 -10.85 8.35
CA ASP A 95 12.92 -9.88 7.40
C ASP A 95 12.68 -10.32 5.95
N LEU A 96 12.88 -11.62 5.66
CA LEU A 96 12.61 -12.20 4.34
C LEU A 96 11.11 -12.18 4.04
N MET A 97 10.25 -12.46 5.02
CA MET A 97 8.81 -12.28 4.87
C MET A 97 8.46 -10.81 4.57
N ILE A 98 8.98 -9.86 5.33
CA ILE A 98 8.72 -8.42 5.13
C ILE A 98 9.18 -8.00 3.72
N THR A 99 10.40 -8.39 3.33
CA THR A 99 10.97 -8.10 2.00
C THR A 99 10.13 -8.71 0.88
N ARG A 100 9.66 -9.95 1.04
CA ARG A 100 8.77 -10.60 0.07
C ARG A 100 7.44 -9.85 -0.08
N ARG A 101 6.85 -9.39 1.03
CA ARG A 101 5.60 -8.59 0.98
C ARG A 101 5.81 -7.29 0.24
N ILE A 102 6.86 -6.57 0.60
CA ILE A 102 7.31 -5.36 -0.07
C ILE A 102 7.46 -5.59 -1.58
N LEU A 103 8.17 -6.65 -1.98
CA LEU A 103 8.40 -6.95 -3.39
C LEU A 103 7.08 -7.18 -4.12
N PHE A 104 6.17 -7.96 -3.53
CA PHE A 104 4.84 -8.15 -4.10
C PHE A 104 4.05 -6.84 -4.19
N THR A 105 4.13 -5.97 -3.17
CA THR A 105 3.49 -4.66 -3.18
C THR A 105 4.03 -3.78 -4.31
N VAL A 106 5.36 -3.74 -4.49
CA VAL A 106 5.99 -2.99 -5.59
C VAL A 106 5.54 -3.54 -6.93
N VAL A 107 5.67 -4.85 -7.15
CA VAL A 107 5.29 -5.49 -8.42
C VAL A 107 3.81 -5.27 -8.72
N ALA A 108 2.93 -5.42 -7.73
CA ALA A 108 1.50 -5.22 -7.91
C ALA A 108 1.12 -3.76 -8.23
N LEU A 109 1.89 -2.78 -7.74
CA LEU A 109 1.69 -1.37 -8.08
C LEU A 109 2.28 -1.02 -9.46
N THR A 110 3.43 -1.57 -9.82
CA THR A 110 4.13 -1.21 -11.06
C THR A 110 3.63 -1.96 -12.28
N LEU A 111 3.32 -3.26 -12.14
CA LEU A 111 2.99 -4.14 -13.27
C LEU A 111 1.77 -3.65 -14.06
N PRO A 112 0.66 -3.24 -13.41
CA PRO A 112 -0.50 -2.73 -14.14
C PRO A 112 -0.28 -1.32 -14.71
N GLY A 113 0.73 -0.62 -14.21
CA GLY A 113 1.19 0.65 -14.74
C GLY A 113 1.81 0.53 -16.14
N VAL A 114 2.42 -0.63 -16.44
CA VAL A 114 3.12 -0.85 -17.71
C VAL A 114 2.18 -0.78 -18.92
N PRO A 115 1.02 -1.47 -18.95
CA PRO A 115 0.05 -1.29 -20.03
C PRO A 115 -0.39 0.16 -20.24
N ASN A 116 -0.66 0.90 -19.16
CA ASN A 116 -1.04 2.32 -19.26
C ASN A 116 0.07 3.18 -19.85
N LEU A 117 1.32 2.91 -19.46
CA LEU A 117 2.49 3.59 -20.02
C LEU A 117 2.64 3.26 -21.51
N THR A 118 2.48 1.99 -21.90
CA THR A 118 2.53 1.57 -23.31
C THR A 118 1.44 2.27 -24.12
N PHE A 119 0.21 2.37 -23.63
CA PHE A 119 -0.86 3.10 -24.31
C PHE A 119 -0.57 4.60 -24.41
N ALA A 120 -0.04 5.22 -23.35
CA ALA A 120 0.37 6.61 -23.36
C ALA A 120 1.50 6.88 -24.38
N LEU A 121 2.45 5.95 -24.53
CA LEU A 121 3.51 6.03 -25.54
C LEU A 121 2.96 5.80 -26.95
N MET A 122 2.07 4.83 -27.14
CA MET A 122 1.45 4.57 -28.44
C MET A 122 0.63 5.75 -28.95
N THR A 123 -0.12 6.42 -28.07
CA THR A 123 -0.88 7.63 -28.42
C THR A 123 0.01 8.81 -28.79
N ASN A 124 1.21 8.90 -28.19
CA ASN A 124 2.19 9.93 -28.54
C ASN A 124 2.88 9.65 -29.90
N ILE A 125 3.21 8.38 -30.19
CA ILE A 125 3.85 7.98 -31.46
C ILE A 125 2.85 8.05 -32.63
N ASN A 126 1.60 7.67 -32.40
CA ASN A 126 0.54 7.64 -33.40
C ASN A 126 -0.63 8.53 -32.96
N PRO A 127 -0.62 9.83 -33.31
CA PRO A 127 -1.71 10.75 -32.97
C PRO A 127 -3.07 10.33 -33.54
N ARG A 128 -3.08 9.52 -34.61
CA ARG A 128 -4.34 8.95 -35.14
C ARG A 128 -5.03 8.00 -34.16
N LEU A 129 -4.28 7.39 -33.23
CA LEU A 129 -4.81 6.54 -32.17
C LEU A 129 -5.20 7.34 -30.92
N SER A 130 -4.67 8.57 -30.74
CA SER A 130 -4.97 9.41 -29.56
C SER A 130 -6.42 9.87 -29.52
N GLY A 131 -7.16 9.84 -30.62
CA GLY A 131 -8.60 10.12 -30.66
C GLY A 131 -9.50 8.88 -30.54
N SER A 132 -8.94 7.68 -30.36
CA SER A 132 -9.75 6.47 -30.25
C SER A 132 -10.44 6.41 -28.88
N TYR A 133 -11.77 6.53 -28.89
CA TYR A 133 -12.64 6.47 -27.71
C TYR A 133 -12.32 5.32 -26.73
N TYR A 134 -11.92 4.16 -27.26
CA TYR A 134 -11.63 2.98 -26.44
C TYR A 134 -10.29 3.08 -25.68
N MET A 135 -9.27 3.74 -26.26
CA MET A 135 -7.94 3.85 -25.64
C MET A 135 -8.00 4.58 -24.30
N TYR A 136 -8.68 5.73 -24.25
CA TYR A 136 -8.80 6.50 -23.00
C TYR A 136 -9.56 5.77 -21.91
N ARG A 137 -10.66 5.10 -22.26
CA ARG A 137 -11.45 4.33 -21.29
C ARG A 137 -10.66 3.17 -20.69
N ILE A 138 -9.94 2.42 -21.53
CA ILE A 138 -9.07 1.33 -21.07
C ILE A 138 -7.98 1.90 -20.15
N GLN A 139 -7.36 3.02 -20.53
CA GLN A 139 -6.33 3.67 -19.73
C GLN A 139 -6.85 4.17 -18.38
N TRP A 140 -8.10 4.62 -18.29
CA TRP A 140 -8.75 5.04 -17.03
C TRP A 140 -9.19 3.86 -16.17
N MET A 141 -9.63 2.75 -16.79
CA MET A 141 -9.98 1.52 -16.07
C MET A 141 -8.76 0.81 -15.50
N GLY A 142 -7.59 0.97 -16.12
CA GLY A 142 -6.35 0.34 -15.66
C GLY A 142 -6.05 0.64 -14.18
N PRO A 143 -5.90 1.91 -13.76
CA PRO A 143 -5.61 2.27 -12.37
C PRO A 143 -6.70 1.82 -11.39
N THR A 144 -7.99 1.89 -11.76
CA THR A 144 -9.08 1.50 -10.86
C THR A 144 -9.09 -0.02 -10.60
N VAL A 145 -8.95 -0.82 -11.66
CA VAL A 145 -8.80 -2.28 -11.54
C VAL A 145 -7.53 -2.64 -10.76
N THR A 146 -6.45 -1.89 -10.96
CA THR A 146 -5.19 -2.07 -10.22
C THR A 146 -5.37 -1.85 -8.73
N LEU A 147 -5.99 -0.74 -8.34
CA LEU A 147 -6.26 -0.42 -6.94
C LEU A 147 -7.18 -1.47 -6.30
N PHE A 148 -8.16 -1.97 -7.05
CA PHE A 148 -9.03 -3.05 -6.60
C PHE A 148 -8.25 -4.36 -6.34
N ILE A 149 -7.49 -4.84 -7.32
CA ILE A 149 -6.65 -6.05 -7.20
C ILE A 149 -5.65 -5.88 -6.06
N PHE A 150 -5.02 -4.71 -5.96
CA PHE A 150 -4.05 -4.41 -4.92
C PHE A 150 -4.69 -4.44 -3.52
N SER A 151 -5.89 -3.88 -3.37
CA SER A 151 -6.62 -3.89 -2.09
C SER A 151 -6.91 -5.32 -1.63
N ILE A 152 -7.34 -6.18 -2.56
CA ILE A 152 -7.55 -7.62 -2.30
C ILE A 152 -6.23 -8.29 -1.93
N LEU A 153 -5.18 -8.05 -2.71
CA LEU A 153 -3.86 -8.64 -2.48
C LEU A 153 -3.29 -8.27 -1.09
N MET A 154 -3.47 -7.02 -0.66
CA MET A 154 -3.02 -6.54 0.64
C MET A 154 -3.66 -7.28 1.82
N ILE A 155 -4.92 -7.74 1.68
CA ILE A 155 -5.60 -8.57 2.67
C ILE A 155 -4.90 -9.92 2.82
N PHE A 156 -4.51 -10.56 1.72
CA PHE A 156 -3.83 -11.86 1.74
C PHE A 156 -2.38 -11.77 2.21
N ILE A 157 -1.69 -10.69 1.84
CA ILE A 157 -0.28 -10.46 2.17
C ILE A 157 -0.13 -10.06 3.64
N THR A 158 -1.08 -9.31 4.21
CA THR A 158 -0.99 -8.74 5.56
C THR A 158 -1.75 -9.60 6.57
N PRO A 159 -1.07 -10.43 7.38
CA PRO A 159 -1.71 -11.39 8.28
C PRO A 159 -2.53 -10.71 9.37
N GLN A 160 -2.18 -9.48 9.76
CA GLN A 160 -2.93 -8.70 10.73
C GLN A 160 -4.33 -8.37 10.19
N ILE A 161 -4.43 -7.95 8.93
CA ILE A 161 -5.70 -7.65 8.25
C ILE A 161 -6.52 -8.93 8.13
N LYS A 162 -5.90 -10.02 7.65
CA LYS A 162 -6.54 -11.33 7.56
C LYS A 162 -7.10 -11.79 8.92
N GLN A 163 -6.32 -11.69 10.00
CA GLN A 163 -6.77 -12.07 11.35
C GLN A 163 -7.93 -11.22 11.84
N THR A 164 -7.92 -9.91 11.57
CA THR A 164 -9.04 -9.03 11.92
C THR A 164 -10.31 -9.40 11.14
N LEU A 165 -10.20 -9.65 9.83
CA LEU A 165 -11.32 -10.10 9.00
C LEU A 165 -11.91 -11.42 9.49
N THR A 166 -11.07 -12.44 9.76
CA THR A 166 -11.55 -13.74 10.26
C THR A 166 -12.21 -13.61 11.64
N LYS A 167 -11.77 -12.67 12.49
CA LYS A 167 -12.43 -12.39 13.78
C LYS A 167 -13.79 -11.71 13.61
N LEU A 168 -13.98 -10.92 12.57
CA LEU A 168 -15.26 -10.28 12.25
C LEU A 168 -16.25 -11.28 11.63
N GLU A 169 -15.76 -12.23 10.82
CA GLU A 169 -16.56 -13.28 10.18
C GLU A 169 -17.03 -14.33 11.19
N PHE A 170 -16.21 -14.65 12.19
CA PHE A 170 -16.56 -15.52 13.31
C PHE A 170 -16.39 -14.75 14.61
N PRO A 171 -17.39 -13.92 15.02
CA PRO A 171 -17.43 -13.42 16.38
C PRO A 171 -17.53 -14.66 17.27
N ARG A 172 -16.40 -15.09 17.84
CA ARG A 172 -16.37 -16.15 18.85
C ARG A 172 -17.39 -15.76 19.89
N SER A 173 -18.54 -16.44 19.87
CA SER A 173 -19.54 -16.34 20.90
C SER A 173 -18.78 -16.59 22.20
N GLN A 174 -18.59 -15.53 22.98
CA GLN A 174 -18.03 -15.61 24.33
C GLN A 174 -19.10 -16.25 25.22
N VAL A 175 -19.48 -17.49 24.93
CA VAL A 175 -20.08 -18.35 25.94
C VAL A 175 -18.95 -18.66 26.88
N LYS A 176 -18.76 -17.81 27.90
CA LYS A 176 -18.00 -18.19 29.09
C LYS A 176 -18.64 -19.50 29.57
N PRO A 177 -17.90 -20.61 29.64
CA PRO A 177 -18.48 -21.85 30.13
C PRO A 177 -18.99 -21.61 31.55
N ILE A 178 -20.29 -21.79 31.76
CA ILE A 178 -21.02 -21.62 33.05
C ILE A 178 -20.37 -22.45 34.18
N VAL A 179 -19.54 -23.43 33.82
CA VAL A 179 -18.74 -24.28 34.72
C VAL A 179 -17.80 -23.47 35.64
N SER A 180 -17.40 -22.25 35.27
CA SER A 180 -16.57 -21.40 36.15
C SER A 180 -17.36 -20.77 37.30
N ALA A 181 -18.64 -20.45 37.10
CA ALA A 181 -19.47 -19.81 38.11
C ALA A 181 -19.95 -20.79 39.20
N MET A 182 -20.11 -22.07 38.86
CA MET A 182 -20.45 -23.10 39.86
C MET A 182 -19.30 -23.45 40.80
N ARG A 183 -18.04 -23.23 40.40
CA ARG A 183 -16.88 -23.54 41.25
C ARG A 183 -16.63 -22.50 42.35
N GLU A 184 -17.03 -21.25 42.14
CA GLU A 184 -16.92 -20.20 43.16
C GLU A 184 -17.98 -20.33 44.26
N LEU A 185 -19.11 -20.98 44.00
CA LEU A 185 -20.13 -21.26 45.01
C LEU A 185 -19.79 -22.45 45.93
N GLN A 186 -18.75 -23.22 45.62
CA GLN A 186 -18.43 -24.47 46.32
C GLN A 186 -17.17 -24.40 47.17
N GLN A 187 -16.62 -23.21 47.42
CA GLN A 187 -15.47 -23.03 48.29
C GLN A 187 -15.92 -22.65 49.72
N PRO A 188 -16.07 -23.62 50.65
CA PRO A 188 -16.40 -23.30 52.03
C PRO A 188 -15.24 -22.51 52.66
N SER A 189 -15.56 -21.36 53.21
CA SER A 189 -14.67 -20.52 54.02
C SER A 189 -14.29 -21.25 55.30
N ILE A 190 -13.20 -22.02 55.25
CA ILE A 190 -12.53 -22.54 56.45
C ILE A 190 -11.82 -21.35 57.10
N LEU A 191 -12.53 -20.65 57.98
CA LEU A 191 -11.98 -19.68 58.92
C LEU A 191 -11.13 -20.44 59.94
N LEU A 192 -9.81 -20.28 59.87
CA LEU A 192 -8.90 -20.71 60.94
C LEU A 192 -9.09 -19.81 62.17
N PRO A 193 -9.12 -20.38 63.39
CA PRO A 193 -9.13 -19.59 64.61
C PRO A 193 -7.73 -19.02 64.87
N THR A 194 -7.65 -17.69 64.98
CA THR A 194 -6.52 -16.97 65.58
C THR A 194 -6.32 -17.45 67.01
N GLN A 195 -5.19 -18.11 67.26
CA GLN A 195 -4.70 -18.35 68.62
C GLN A 195 -4.07 -17.08 69.20
N ILE A 196 -4.23 -17.00 70.51
CA ILE A 196 -4.07 -15.89 71.47
C ILE A 196 -2.63 -15.39 71.56
#